data_AF-A0A3D3CEL0-F1
#
_entry.id   AF-A0A3D3CEL0-F1
#
_cell.length_a   1.000
_cell.length_b   1.000
_cell.length_c   1.000
_cell.angle_alpha   90.00
_cell.angle_beta   90.00
_cell.angle_gamma   90.00
#
_symmetry.space_group_name_H-M   'P 1'
#
loop_
_entity.id
_entity.type
_entity.pdbx_description
1 polymer ?
#
loop_
_entity_poly.entity_id
_entity_poly.type
_entity_poly.pdbx_seq_one_letter_code
_entity_poly.pdbx_strand_id
1 'polypeptide(L)'
;HYNFELADTQMLFQLFSMYENEARRVLENGYVLPAYDYVLKCSHTFNLLDARNAISVTERTGYIGRIRALAGRCASAYAEQRRAMGLPLGGKFQMDRVKR
;
A
#
# COMPACT_ATOMS: atom_id res chain seq x y z
N HIS A 1 -12.80 21.42 -3.77
CA HIS A 1 -11.79 22.45 -3.49
C HIS A 1 -10.40 21.86 -3.24
N TYR A 2 -10.01 21.37 -2.05
CA TYR A 2 -8.60 20.99 -1.81
C TYR A 2 -8.03 19.98 -2.84
N ASN A 3 -8.59 18.78 -2.93
CA ASN A 3 -8.07 17.70 -3.79
C ASN A 3 -8.10 18.02 -5.29
N PHE A 4 -8.95 18.95 -5.74
CA PHE A 4 -9.17 19.21 -7.16
C PHE A 4 -8.48 20.49 -7.64
N GLU A 5 -8.20 21.44 -6.75
CA GLU A 5 -7.75 22.79 -7.12
C GLU A 5 -6.49 23.22 -6.36
N LEU A 6 -6.42 22.97 -5.05
CA LEU A 6 -5.41 23.59 -4.17
C LEU A 6 -4.22 22.69 -3.85
N ALA A 7 -4.40 21.37 -3.84
CA ALA A 7 -3.35 20.46 -3.40
C ALA A 7 -2.07 20.63 -4.24
N ASP A 8 -0.94 20.78 -3.55
CA ASP A 8 0.39 20.98 -4.14
C ASP A 8 0.89 19.66 -4.75
N THR A 9 0.91 19.60 -6.08
CA THR A 9 1.29 18.40 -6.82
C THR A 9 2.78 18.12 -6.74
N GLN A 10 3.65 19.13 -6.63
CA GLN A 10 5.09 18.92 -6.50
C GLN A 10 5.43 18.26 -5.18
N MET A 11 4.86 18.78 -4.08
CA MET A 11 4.98 18.14 -2.76
C MET A 11 4.44 16.71 -2.81
N LEU A 12 3.27 16.47 -3.41
CA LEU A 12 2.68 15.13 -3.49
C LEU A 12 3.55 14.14 -4.27
N PHE A 13 4.20 14.54 -5.36
CA PHE A 13 5.16 13.66 -6.07
C PHE A 13 6.38 13.31 -5.22
N GLN A 14 6.91 14.28 -4.46
CA GLN A 14 8.00 14.05 -3.52
C GLN A 14 7.57 13.08 -2.41
N LEU A 15 6.41 13.32 -1.80
CA LEU A 15 5.84 12.46 -0.77
C LEU A 15 5.63 11.04 -1.27
N PHE A 16 5.09 10.85 -2.48
CA PHE A 16 4.93 9.51 -3.06
C PHE A 16 6.28 8.78 -3.11
N SER A 17 7.30 9.43 -3.64
CA SER A 17 8.64 8.87 -3.77
C SER A 17 9.26 8.54 -2.41
N MET A 18 9.12 9.43 -1.44
CA MET A 18 9.61 9.23 -0.07
C MET A 18 8.91 8.06 0.62
N TYR A 19 7.57 8.00 0.56
CA TYR A 19 6.80 6.92 1.16
C TYR A 19 7.08 5.58 0.51
N GLU A 20 7.24 5.54 -0.82
CA GLU A 20 7.55 4.31 -1.53
C GLU A 20 8.95 3.78 -1.15
N ASN A 21 9.95 4.65 -1.07
CA ASN A 21 11.29 4.29 -0.64
C ASN A 21 11.29 3.78 0.80
N GLU A 22 10.57 4.46 1.69
CA GLU A 22 10.47 4.09 3.09
C GLU A 22 9.71 2.77 3.29
N ALA A 23 8.63 2.53 2.53
CA ALA A 23 7.92 1.25 2.53
C ALA A 23 8.87 0.08 2.20
N ARG A 24 9.73 0.24 1.19
CA ARG A 24 10.73 -0.79 0.83
C ARG A 24 11.73 -0.99 1.95
N ARG A 25 12.35 0.09 2.43
CA ARG A 25 13.39 0.04 3.47
C ARG A 25 12.87 -0.62 4.75
N VAL A 26 11.68 -0.22 5.21
CA VAL A 26 11.06 -0.73 6.43
C VAL A 26 10.68 -2.21 6.27
N LEU A 27 10.17 -2.61 5.09
CA LEU A 27 9.84 -4.00 4.81
C LEU A 27 11.09 -4.90 4.76
N GLU A 28 12.19 -4.40 4.19
CA GLU A 28 13.49 -5.10 4.15
C GLU A 28 14.07 -5.34 5.54
N ASN A 29 13.69 -4.53 6.53
CA ASN A 29 14.03 -4.71 7.94
C ASN A 29 13.02 -5.60 8.70
N GLY A 30 12.06 -6.24 8.00
CA GLY A 30 11.09 -7.17 8.59
C GLY A 30 9.89 -6.51 9.28
N TYR A 31 9.77 -5.18 9.24
CA TYR A 31 8.66 -4.45 9.87
C TYR A 31 7.45 -4.34 8.94
N VAL A 32 6.68 -5.42 8.85
CA VAL A 32 5.59 -5.54 7.87
C VAL A 32 4.46 -4.52 8.07
N LEU A 33 3.95 -4.36 9.31
CA LEU A 33 2.83 -3.44 9.58
C LEU A 33 3.22 -1.97 9.30
N PRO A 34 4.37 -1.45 9.79
CA PRO A 34 4.81 -0.10 9.45
C PRO A 34 5.06 0.08 7.95
N ALA A 35 5.59 -0.93 7.24
CA ALA A 35 5.74 -0.86 5.79
C ALA A 35 4.39 -0.71 5.08
N TYR A 36 3.37 -1.45 5.54
CA TYR A 36 2.02 -1.37 4.99
C TYR A 36 1.37 0.01 5.22
N ASP A 37 1.63 0.67 6.35
CA ASP A 37 1.18 2.06 6.55
C ASP A 37 1.74 3.01 5.49
N TYR A 38 3.01 2.84 5.09
CA TYR A 38 3.57 3.61 3.98
C TYR A 38 2.95 3.27 2.63
N VAL A 39 2.52 2.02 2.40
CA VAL A 39 1.74 1.65 1.20
C VAL A 39 0.40 2.40 1.18
N LEU A 40 -0.29 2.52 2.32
CA LEU A 40 -1.53 3.29 2.42
C LEU A 40 -1.28 4.78 2.12
N LYS A 41 -0.17 5.34 2.61
CA LYS A 41 0.24 6.72 2.28
C LYS A 41 0.51 6.90 0.79
N CYS A 42 1.19 5.96 0.13
CA CYS A 42 1.37 5.96 -1.32
C CYS A 42 0.03 5.96 -2.06
N SER A 43 -0.89 5.06 -1.67
CA SER A 43 -2.23 4.95 -2.27
C SER A 43 -3.02 6.25 -2.15
N HIS A 44 -3.03 6.84 -0.97
CA HIS A 44 -3.71 8.11 -0.74
C HIS A 44 -3.08 9.26 -1.54
N THR A 45 -1.75 9.36 -1.54
CA THR A 45 -1.02 10.40 -2.29
C THR A 45 -1.26 10.29 -3.79
N PHE A 46 -1.28 9.06 -4.33
CA PHE A 46 -1.66 8.80 -5.71
C PHE A 46 -3.08 9.29 -6.03
N ASN A 47 -4.05 9.01 -5.15
CA ASN A 47 -5.43 9.46 -5.37
C ASN A 47 -5.54 10.99 -5.40
N LEU A 48 -4.76 11.71 -4.58
CA LEU A 48 -4.72 13.17 -4.63
C LEU A 48 -4.11 13.69 -5.93
N LEU A 49 -2.99 13.09 -6.39
CA LEU A 49 -2.37 13.43 -7.67
C LEU A 49 -3.30 13.15 -8.86
N ASP A 50 -4.00 12.03 -8.83
CA ASP A 50 -4.99 11.65 -9.84
C ASP A 50 -6.18 12.64 -9.85
N ALA A 51 -6.71 13.01 -8.69
CA ALA A 51 -7.77 14.01 -8.56
C ALA A 51 -7.34 15.41 -9.03
N ARG A 52 -6.06 15.76 -8.91
CA ARG A 52 -5.47 17.00 -9.46
C ARG A 52 -5.23 16.93 -10.97
N ASN A 53 -5.53 15.80 -11.62
CA ASN A 53 -5.16 15.53 -13.02
C ASN A 53 -3.65 15.73 -13.28
N ALA A 54 -2.82 15.49 -12.26
CA ALA A 54 -1.37 15.68 -12.34
C ALA A 54 -0.65 14.46 -12.93
N ILE A 55 -1.37 13.34 -13.09
CA ILE A 55 -0.87 12.08 -13.64
C ILE A 55 -1.61 11.81 -14.95
N SER A 56 -0.87 11.53 -16.02
CA SER A 56 -1.46 11.15 -17.30
C SER A 56 -2.06 9.74 -17.25
N VAL A 57 -2.94 9.42 -18.20
CA VAL A 57 -3.55 8.09 -18.33
C VAL A 57 -2.50 6.98 -18.44
N THR A 58 -1.38 7.24 -19.13
CA THR A 58 -0.28 6.29 -19.28
C THR A 58 0.51 6.11 -17.99
N GLU A 59 0.75 7.18 -17.23
CA GLU A 59 1.46 7.12 -15.95
C GLU A 59 0.63 6.44 -14.84
N ARG A 60 -0.70 6.58 -14.89
CA ARG A 60 -1.63 6.03 -13.88
C ARG A 60 -1.41 4.53 -13.65
N THR A 61 -1.30 3.76 -14.73
CA THR A 61 -1.05 2.31 -14.66
C THR A 61 0.29 2.00 -13.97
N GLY A 62 1.32 2.82 -14.19
CA GLY A 62 2.62 2.67 -13.55
C GLY A 62 2.57 2.89 -12.03
N TYR A 63 1.88 3.94 -11.58
CA TYR A 63 1.68 4.20 -10.15
C TYR A 63 0.88 3.07 -9.46
N ILE A 64 -0.20 2.62 -10.09
CA ILE A 64 -1.01 1.49 -9.56
C ILE A 64 -0.15 0.22 -9.47
N GLY A 65 0.67 -0.07 -10.48
CA GLY A 65 1.58 -1.20 -10.49
C GLY A 65 2.57 -1.16 -9.32
N ARG A 66 3.18 0.00 -9.07
CA ARG A 66 4.12 0.22 -7.95
C ARG A 66 3.46 0.00 -6.58
N ILE A 67 2.29 0.59 -6.36
CA ILE A 67 1.54 0.44 -5.10
C ILE A 67 1.16 -1.03 -4.90
N ARG A 68 0.62 -1.69 -5.95
CA ARG A 68 0.23 -3.11 -5.89
C ARG A 68 1.41 -4.02 -5.60
N ALA A 69 2.58 -3.76 -6.19
CA ALA A 69 3.78 -4.53 -5.92
C ALA A 69 4.20 -4.44 -4.45
N LEU A 70 4.19 -3.25 -3.86
CA LEU A 70 4.48 -3.08 -2.43
C LEU A 70 3.44 -3.75 -1.53
N ALA A 71 2.15 -3.58 -1.82
CA ALA A 71 1.07 -4.24 -1.08
C ALA A 71 1.22 -5.76 -1.12
N GLY A 72 1.54 -6.32 -2.29
CA GLY A 72 1.80 -7.75 -2.48
C GLY A 72 2.98 -8.24 -1.64
N ARG A 73 4.10 -7.52 -1.66
CA ARG A 73 5.27 -7.85 -0.81
C ARG A 73 4.92 -7.83 0.68
N CYS A 74 4.17 -6.81 1.13
CA CYS A 74 3.71 -6.73 2.53
C CYS A 74 2.79 -7.91 2.88
N ALA A 75 1.85 -8.27 2.01
CA ALA A 75 0.94 -9.39 2.23
C ALA A 75 1.70 -10.73 2.33
N SER A 76 2.67 -10.98 1.44
CA SER A 76 3.52 -12.17 1.50
C SER A 76 4.33 -12.24 2.80
N ALA A 77 4.99 -11.13 3.17
CA ALA A 77 5.78 -11.05 4.40
C ALA A 77 4.89 -11.24 5.65
N TYR A 78 3.69 -10.64 5.66
CA TYR A 78 2.73 -10.83 6.75
C TYR A 78 2.31 -12.30 6.87
N ALA A 79 1.95 -12.94 5.75
CA ALA A 79 1.56 -14.35 5.75
C ALA A 79 2.67 -15.27 6.25
N GLU A 80 3.92 -14.98 5.91
CA GLU A 80 5.09 -15.69 6.46
C GLU A 80 5.26 -15.46 7.96
N GLN A 81 5.21 -14.21 8.42
CA GLN A 81 5.26 -13.88 9.85
C GLN A 81 4.16 -14.61 10.64
N ARG A 82 2.94 -14.66 10.11
CA ARG A 82 1.82 -15.39 10.74
C ARG A 82 2.04 -16.90 10.78
N ARG A 83 2.64 -17.49 9.74
CA ARG A 83 3.03 -18.92 9.72
C ARG A 83 4.09 -19.22 10.77
N ALA A 84 5.13 -18.37 10.88
CA ALA A 84 6.18 -18.52 11.89
C ALA A 84 5.63 -18.44 13.33
N MET A 85 4.54 -17.70 13.56
CA MET A 85 3.84 -17.62 14.84
C MET A 85 2.84 -18.76 15.10
N GLY A 86 2.79 -19.79 14.22
CA GLY A 86 1.84 -20.90 14.37
C GLY A 86 0.39 -20.53 14.08
N LEU A 87 0.14 -19.51 13.25
CA LEU A 87 -1.19 -19.01 12.88
C LEU A 87 -2.13 -18.72 14.07
N PRO A 88 -1.82 -17.76 14.96
CA PRO A 88 -2.59 -17.52 16.20
C PRO A 88 -4.06 -17.13 16.00
N LEU A 89 -4.47 -16.81 14.77
CA LEU A 89 -5.84 -16.42 14.41
C LEU A 89 -6.49 -17.41 13.41
N GLY A 90 -5.78 -18.45 12.97
CA GLY A 90 -6.24 -19.35 11.90
C GLY A 90 -7.49 -20.16 12.25
N GLY A 91 -7.75 -20.41 13.54
CA GLY A 91 -8.94 -21.11 14.02
C GLY A 91 -10.13 -20.22 14.40
N LYS A 92 -9.95 -18.89 14.50
CA LYS A 92 -11.00 -17.99 15.03
C LYS A 92 -12.13 -17.69 14.05
N PHE A 93 -11.88 -17.91 12.76
CA PHE A 93 -12.84 -17.61 11.69
C PHE A 93 -13.01 -18.83 10.76
N GLN A 94 -13.02 -20.04 11.31
CA GLN A 94 -13.51 -21.18 10.54
C GLN A 94 -14.95 -20.86 10.13
N MET A 95 -15.12 -20.46 8.87
CA MET A 95 -16.43 -20.46 8.24
C MET A 95 -16.86 -21.91 8.27
N ASP A 96 -17.88 -22.22 9.09
CA ASP A 96 -18.64 -23.44 8.92
C ASP A 96 -19.01 -23.51 7.45
N ARG A 97 -18.34 -24.41 6.71
CA ARG A 97 -18.69 -24.65 5.32
C ARG A 97 -20.13 -25.11 5.38
N VAL A 98 -21.07 -24.24 5.01
CA VAL A 98 -22.46 -24.62 4.79
C VAL A 98 -22.39 -25.81 3.84
N LYS A 99 -22.65 -27.00 4.37
CA LYS A 99 -22.75 -28.23 3.60
C LYS A 99 -23.84 -27.95 2.57
N ARG A 100 -23.45 -27.87 1.30
CA ARG A 100 -24.41 -27.98 0.20
C ARG A 100 -25.00 -29.37 0.20
#